data_AF-A0A356TF13-F1
#
_entry.id   AF-A0A356TF13-F1
#
_cell.length_a   1.000
_cell.length_b   1.000
_cell.length_c   1.000
_cell.angle_alpha   90.00
_cell.angle_beta   90.00
_cell.angle_gamma   90.00
#
_symmetry.space_group_name_H-M   'P 1'
#
loop_
_entity.id
_entity.type
_entity.pdbx_description
1 polymer ?
#
loop_
_entity_poly.entity_id
_entity_poly.type
_entity_poly.pdbx_seq_one_letter_code
_entity_poly.pdbx_strand_id
1 'polypeptide(L)'
;MTAGTETIDRDEALDRAVRATDLDTLWEALSPLRGRLTDDPAVARAWAEALGATPRRPTLREEAETLLEAWPSDPGIVGACCDALIRVEGRRPVDEPP
;
A
#
# COMPACT_ATOMS: atom_id res chain seq x y z
N MET A 1 19.73 10.09 30.00
CA MET A 1 19.86 10.02 28.54
C MET A 1 19.01 8.86 28.07
N THR A 2 17.71 9.11 27.88
CA THR A 2 16.76 8.11 27.36
C THR A 2 16.64 8.34 25.85
N ALA A 3 16.80 7.25 25.11
CA ALA A 3 16.69 7.20 23.66
C ALA A 3 15.39 7.91 23.21
N GLY A 4 15.53 8.96 22.41
CA GLY A 4 14.42 9.50 21.65
C GLY A 4 14.07 8.45 20.61
N THR A 5 13.03 7.67 20.87
CA THR A 5 12.32 6.97 19.81
C THR A 5 11.86 8.05 18.83
N GLU A 6 12.58 8.17 17.70
CA GLU A 6 12.10 8.86 16.51
C GLU A 6 10.72 8.28 16.21
N THR A 7 9.70 8.96 16.70
CA THR A 7 8.32 8.66 16.37
C THR A 7 8.23 9.10 14.94
N ILE A 8 8.25 8.16 14.01
CA ILE A 8 8.15 8.47 12.59
C ILE A 8 6.88 9.28 12.43
N ASP A 9 7.06 10.55 12.05
CA ASP A 9 5.95 11.47 11.94
C ASP A 9 5.09 11.01 10.76
N ARG A 10 3.92 10.48 11.10
CA ARG A 10 3.01 9.90 10.11
C ARG A 10 2.59 10.94 9.07
N ASP A 11 2.47 12.20 9.47
CA ASP A 11 2.06 13.26 8.55
C ASP A 11 3.21 13.63 7.61
N GLU A 12 4.44 13.73 8.10
CA GLU A 12 5.63 13.95 7.28
C GLU A 12 5.85 12.81 6.27
N ALA A 13 5.70 11.56 6.71
CA ALA A 13 5.84 10.40 5.83
C ALA A 13 4.76 10.36 4.74
N LEU A 14 3.50 10.70 5.08
CA LEU A 14 2.43 10.80 4.08
C LEU A 14 2.61 11.99 3.14
N ASP A 15 3.03 13.15 3.63
CA ASP A 15 3.34 14.32 2.80
C ASP A 15 4.49 14.03 1.83
N ARG A 16 5.53 13.33 2.30
CA ARG A 16 6.63 12.84 1.45
C ARG A 16 6.13 11.86 0.40
N ALA A 17 5.27 10.92 0.77
CA ALA A 17 4.66 9.97 -0.17
C ALA A 17 3.84 10.68 -1.25
N VAL A 18 3.05 11.69 -0.89
CA VAL A 18 2.25 12.50 -1.83
C VAL A 18 3.14 13.30 -2.80
N ARG A 19 4.29 13.78 -2.33
CA ARG A 19 5.25 14.54 -3.14
C ARG A 19 6.19 13.65 -3.97
N ALA A 20 6.17 12.34 -3.76
CA ALA A 20 7.05 11.42 -4.47
C ALA A 20 6.73 11.44 -5.98
N THR A 21 7.76 11.63 -6.79
CA THR A 21 7.65 11.61 -8.26
C THR A 21 7.90 10.23 -8.86
N ASP A 22 8.37 9.30 -8.04
CA ASP A 22 8.76 7.95 -8.43
C ASP A 22 8.39 6.94 -7.34
N LEU A 23 8.32 5.67 -7.73
CA LEU A 23 7.86 4.59 -6.87
C LEU A 23 8.84 4.26 -5.74
N ASP A 24 10.13 4.50 -5.94
CA ASP A 24 11.16 4.20 -4.93
C ASP A 24 11.02 5.17 -3.76
N THR A 25 10.97 6.47 -4.04
CA THR A 25 10.73 7.52 -3.05
C THR A 25 9.39 7.34 -2.33
N LEU A 26 8.34 6.92 -3.06
CA LEU A 26 7.03 6.62 -2.49
C LEU A 26 7.14 5.49 -1.45
N TRP A 27 7.80 4.38 -1.81
CA TRP A 27 7.93 3.24 -0.91
C TRP A 27 8.86 3.51 0.26
N GLU A 28 9.95 4.26 0.07
CA GLU A 28 10.82 4.70 1.18
C GLU A 28 10.04 5.54 2.20
N ALA A 29 9.13 6.40 1.73
CA ALA A 29 8.27 7.21 2.60
C ALA A 29 7.21 6.37 3.34
N LEU A 30 6.59 5.42 2.66
CA LEU A 30 5.51 4.61 3.23
C LEU A 30 6.02 3.46 4.11
N SER A 31 7.11 2.79 3.74
CA SER A 31 7.69 1.63 4.44
C SER A 31 7.69 1.72 5.97
N PRO A 32 8.12 2.82 6.60
CA PRO A 32 8.08 2.93 8.06
C PRO A 32 6.67 2.90 8.68
N LEU A 33 5.64 3.25 7.92
CA LEU A 33 4.24 3.25 8.36
C LEU A 33 3.56 1.89 8.23
N ARG A 34 4.27 0.83 7.77
CA ARG A 34 3.70 -0.52 7.56
C ARG A 34 2.98 -1.07 8.79
N GLY A 35 3.49 -0.79 9.99
CA GLY A 35 2.87 -1.23 11.24
C GLY A 35 1.53 -0.55 11.58
N ARG A 36 1.08 0.42 10.78
CA ARG A 36 -0.15 1.20 11.00
C ARG A 36 -1.24 0.90 9.96
N LEU A 37 -1.03 -0.08 9.08
CA LEU A 37 -1.94 -0.38 7.97
C LEU A 37 -3.35 -0.79 8.43
N THR A 38 -3.47 -1.35 9.62
CA THR A 38 -4.75 -1.80 10.20
C THR A 38 -5.39 -0.77 11.14
N ASP A 39 -4.66 0.29 11.49
CA ASP A 39 -5.05 1.24 12.55
C ASP A 39 -5.19 2.68 12.06
N ASP A 40 -4.60 3.02 10.91
CA ASP A 40 -4.67 4.35 10.30
C ASP A 40 -5.22 4.27 8.87
N PRO A 41 -6.46 4.73 8.63
CA PRO A 41 -7.09 4.62 7.32
C PRO A 41 -6.40 5.46 6.24
N ALA A 42 -5.70 6.55 6.59
CA ALA A 42 -4.98 7.33 5.59
C ALA A 42 -3.70 6.60 5.14
N VAL A 43 -3.01 5.95 6.07
CA VAL A 43 -1.87 5.08 5.74
C VAL A 43 -2.33 3.91 4.89
N ALA A 44 -3.43 3.25 5.28
CA ALA A 44 -4.03 2.15 4.53
C ALA A 44 -4.37 2.56 3.09
N ARG A 45 -4.96 3.75 2.91
CA ARG A 45 -5.33 4.27 1.60
C ARG A 45 -4.11 4.60 0.74
N ALA A 46 -3.14 5.34 1.27
CA ALA A 46 -1.91 5.66 0.56
C ALA A 46 -1.13 4.38 0.17
N TRP A 47 -1.12 3.38 1.04
CA TRP A 47 -0.52 2.08 0.76
C TRP A 47 -1.28 1.33 -0.34
N ALA A 48 -2.61 1.28 -0.30
CA ALA A 48 -3.43 0.65 -1.33
C ALA A 48 -3.21 1.30 -2.71
N GLU A 49 -3.13 2.63 -2.78
CA GLU A 49 -2.82 3.36 -4.01
C GLU A 49 -1.39 3.01 -4.52
N ALA A 50 -0.41 2.96 -3.63
CA ALA A 50 0.96 2.55 -3.97
C ALA A 50 1.05 1.10 -4.49
N LEU A 51 0.25 0.18 -3.94
CA LEU A 51 0.12 -1.19 -4.45
C LEU A 51 -0.44 -1.18 -5.88
N GLY A 52 -1.46 -0.37 -6.15
CA GLY A 52 -2.03 -0.20 -7.49
C GLY A 52 -1.02 0.29 -8.53
N ALA A 53 -0.08 1.13 -8.11
CA ALA A 53 1.02 1.64 -8.95
C ALA A 53 2.19 0.65 -9.09
N THR A 54 2.26 -0.40 -8.25
CA THR A 54 3.36 -1.39 -8.24
C THR A 54 2.90 -2.84 -8.42
N PRO A 55 2.26 -3.18 -9.55
CA PRO A 55 1.69 -4.52 -9.81
C PRO A 55 2.71 -5.67 -9.91
N ARG A 56 4.01 -5.41 -9.73
CA ARG A 56 5.08 -6.42 -9.69
C ARG A 56 5.61 -6.68 -8.28
N ARG A 57 5.09 -5.98 -7.28
CA ARG A 57 5.55 -6.13 -5.89
C ARG A 57 5.14 -7.53 -5.40
N PRO A 58 6.09 -8.36 -4.93
CA PRO A 58 5.82 -9.76 -4.58
C PRO A 58 4.82 -9.90 -3.42
N THR A 59 4.79 -8.92 -2.52
CA THR A 59 3.89 -8.87 -1.36
C THR A 59 2.54 -8.23 -1.66
N LEU A 60 2.27 -7.79 -2.91
CA LEU A 60 1.06 -7.02 -3.23
C LEU A 60 -0.22 -7.76 -2.84
N ARG A 61 -0.31 -9.06 -3.17
CA ARG A 61 -1.51 -9.85 -2.86
C ARG A 61 -1.77 -9.92 -1.35
N GLU A 62 -0.77 -10.34 -0.59
CA GLU A 62 -0.85 -10.45 0.87
C GLU A 62 -1.20 -9.10 1.53
N GLU A 63 -0.54 -8.02 1.08
CA GLU A 63 -0.77 -6.68 1.62
C GLU A 63 -2.16 -6.14 1.23
N ALA A 64 -2.64 -6.40 0.01
CA ALA A 64 -3.99 -6.02 -0.41
C ALA A 64 -5.07 -6.81 0.34
N GLU A 65 -4.88 -8.12 0.55
CA GLU A 65 -5.80 -8.95 1.34
C GLU A 65 -5.87 -8.46 2.79
N THR A 66 -4.73 -8.18 3.41
CA THR A 66 -4.67 -7.61 4.78
C THR A 66 -5.47 -6.31 4.89
N LEU A 67 -5.34 -5.42 3.90
CA LEU A 67 -6.08 -4.15 3.86
C LEU A 67 -7.58 -4.34 3.66
N LEU A 68 -8.00 -5.32 2.85
CA LEU A 68 -9.41 -5.66 2.63
C LEU A 68 -10.05 -6.27 3.88
N GLU A 69 -9.31 -7.08 4.64
CA GLU A 69 -9.77 -7.63 5.92
C GLU A 69 -9.91 -6.56 7.00
N ALA A 70 -8.96 -5.61 7.05
CA ALA A 70 -8.96 -4.54 8.04
C ALA A 70 -9.98 -3.43 7.74
N TRP A 71 -10.20 -3.11 6.47
CA TRP A 71 -11.04 -1.99 6.04
C TRP A 71 -12.14 -2.38 5.04
N PRO A 72 -12.99 -3.39 5.35
CA PRO A 72 -13.96 -3.92 4.39
C PRO A 72 -15.09 -2.94 4.03
N SER A 73 -15.28 -1.90 4.84
CA SER A 73 -16.33 -0.88 4.65
C SER A 73 -15.80 0.44 4.09
N ASP A 74 -14.49 0.58 3.88
CA ASP A 74 -13.94 1.78 3.24
C ASP A 74 -13.88 1.59 1.72
N PRO A 75 -14.76 2.24 0.94
CA PRO A 75 -14.83 2.02 -0.50
C PRO A 75 -13.57 2.50 -1.23
N GLY A 76 -12.82 3.45 -0.66
CA GLY A 76 -11.59 3.95 -1.25
C GLY A 76 -10.47 2.91 -1.17
N ILE A 77 -10.29 2.31 0.01
CA ILE A 77 -9.30 1.24 0.24
C ILE A 77 -9.71 -0.01 -0.56
N VAL A 78 -10.96 -0.44 -0.46
CA VAL A 78 -11.46 -1.61 -1.20
C VAL A 78 -11.27 -1.44 -2.71
N GLY A 79 -11.65 -0.28 -3.26
CA GLY A 79 -11.50 0.00 -4.68
C GLY A 79 -10.04 -0.06 -5.14
N ALA A 80 -9.13 0.56 -4.39
CA ALA A 80 -7.70 0.58 -4.72
C ALA A 80 -7.07 -0.83 -4.64
N CYS A 81 -7.41 -1.61 -3.59
CA CYS A 81 -6.94 -2.99 -3.44
C CYS A 81 -7.45 -3.89 -4.57
N CYS A 82 -8.74 -3.82 -4.91
CA CYS A 82 -9.30 -4.61 -6.01
C CYS A 82 -8.64 -4.25 -7.36
N ASP A 83 -8.47 -2.96 -7.64
CA ASP A 83 -7.81 -2.49 -8.86
C ASP A 83 -6.34 -2.96 -8.94
N ALA A 84 -5.62 -2.95 -7.83
CA ALA A 84 -4.27 -3.51 -7.73
C ALA A 84 -4.24 -5.03 -8.03
N LEU A 85 -5.14 -5.79 -7.42
CA LEU A 85 -5.25 -7.25 -7.61
C LEU A 85 -5.63 -7.61 -9.05
N ILE A 86 -6.57 -6.87 -9.65
CA ILE A 86 -6.98 -7.05 -11.06
C ILE A 86 -5.80 -6.81 -12.01
N ARG A 87 -4.95 -5.80 -11.75
CA ARG A 87 -3.75 -5.55 -12.57
C ARG A 87 -2.69 -6.63 -12.46
N VAL A 88 -2.61 -7.33 -11.32
CA VAL A 88 -1.73 -8.50 -11.17
C VAL A 88 -2.28 -9.67 -11.99
N GLU A 89 -3.57 -9.97 -11.88
CA GLU A 89 -4.20 -11.09 -12.59
C GLU A 89 -4.32 -10.86 -14.10
N GLY A 90 -4.65 -9.65 -14.55
CA GLY A 90 -4.69 -9.27 -15.96
C GLY A 90 -3.33 -9.31 -16.67
N ARG A 91 -2.25 -9.56 -15.92
CA ARG A 91 -0.89 -9.77 -16.44
C ARG A 91 -0.45 -11.24 -16.45
N ARG A 92 -1.26 -12.18 -15.94
CA ARG A 92 -1.03 -13.60 -16.27
C ARG A 92 -1.19 -13.76 -17.79
N PRO A 93 -0.23 -14.41 -18.49
CA PRO A 93 -0.44 -14.74 -19.89
C PRO A 93 -1.71 -15.59 -20.00
N VAL A 94 -2.63 -15.17 -20.86
CA VAL A 94 -3.92 -15.82 -21.12
C VAL A 94 -3.74 -17.06 -22.02
N ASP A 95 -2.76 -17.91 -21.71
CA ASP A 95 -2.38 -19.06 -22.54
C ASP A 95 -2.07 -20.29 -21.68
N GLU A 96 -3.11 -20.91 -21.12
CA GLU A 96 -3.14 -22.34 -20.86
C GLU A 96 -4.57 -22.87 -21.20
N PRO A 97 -4.80 -23.42 -22.40
CA PRO A 97 -5.98 -24.26 -22.64
C PRO A 97 -5.80 -25.63 -21.96
N PRO A 98 -6.90 -26.32 -21.56
CA PRO A 98 -6.85 -27.68 -21.02
C PRO A 98 -6.39 -28.72 -22.05
#